data_AF-A0A645JMX3-F1
#
_entry.id   AF-A0A645JMX3-F1
#
_cell.length_a   1.000
_cell.length_b   1.000
_cell.length_c   1.000
_cell.angle_alpha   90.00
_cell.angle_beta   90.00
_cell.angle_gamma   90.00
#
_symmetry.space_group_name_H-M   'P 1'
#
loop_
_entity.id
_entity.type
_entity.pdbx_description
1 polymer ?
#
loop_
_entity_poly.entity_id
_entity_poly.type
_entity_poly.pdbx_seq_one_letter_code
_entity_poly.pdbx_strand_id
1 'polypeptide(L)'
;MRNFYGRETVWTLQLASAGTLGVDARFVLSDGALCKLCLVDKGTQAVTTLAEAGRTLPTSFALSAGSYAIKLVGYGAGGSIQVNLDAPAGLHPVSD
;
A
#
# COMPACT_ATOMS: atom_id res chain seq x y z
N MET A 1 9.54 16.19 19.15
CA MET A 1 9.42 15.86 17.72
C MET A 1 8.54 14.63 17.61
N ARG A 2 7.55 14.60 16.70
CA ARG A 2 6.80 13.36 16.45
C ARG A 2 7.62 12.56 15.43
N ASN A 3 7.81 11.26 15.68
CA ASN A 3 8.67 10.43 14.85
C ASN A 3 7.94 10.03 13.55
N PHE A 4 8.70 9.97 12.46
CA PHE A 4 8.27 9.31 11.23
C PHE A 4 8.32 7.79 11.45
N TYR A 5 7.23 7.11 11.11
CA TYR A 5 7.11 5.66 11.19
C TYR A 5 6.74 5.15 9.80
N GLY A 6 7.75 4.80 9.00
CA GLY A 6 7.57 4.01 7.79
C GLY A 6 7.99 2.57 8.07
N ARG A 7 7.13 1.59 7.74
CA ARG A 7 7.61 0.20 7.56
C ARG A 7 8.11 0.09 6.13
N GLU A 8 9.37 -0.31 5.99
CA GLU A 8 10.14 -0.18 4.75
C GLU A 8 9.49 -0.89 3.55
N THR A 9 8.95 -2.09 3.78
CA THR A 9 8.13 -2.87 2.84
C THR A 9 7.21 -3.80 3.64
N VAL A 10 5.92 -3.82 3.30
CA VAL A 10 4.94 -4.78 3.89
C VAL A 10 4.80 -6.00 2.99
N TRP A 11 4.81 -5.79 1.66
CA TRP A 11 4.83 -6.87 0.66
C TRP A 11 5.64 -6.44 -0.56
N THR A 12 6.44 -7.35 -1.11
CA THR A 12 6.99 -7.26 -2.46
C THR A 12 6.14 -8.16 -3.36
N LEU A 13 5.73 -7.64 -4.52
CA LEU A 13 4.77 -8.28 -5.42
C LEU A 13 5.35 -8.37 -6.83
N GLN A 14 5.08 -9.48 -7.51
CA GLN A 14 5.35 -9.65 -8.93
C GLN A 14 4.04 -9.88 -9.68
N LEU A 15 3.84 -9.14 -10.77
CA LEU A 15 2.69 -9.26 -11.64
C LEU A 15 3.13 -9.63 -13.06
N ALA A 16 2.66 -10.78 -13.55
CA ALA A 16 3.07 -11.32 -14.86
C ALA A 16 2.38 -10.65 -16.06
N SER A 17 1.16 -10.14 -15.86
CA SER A 17 0.35 -9.48 -16.89
C SER A 17 -0.46 -8.35 -16.28
N ALA A 18 -0.76 -7.31 -17.07
CA ALA A 18 -1.58 -6.19 -16.59
C ALA A 18 -2.91 -6.66 -15.97
N GLY A 19 -3.37 -5.95 -14.94
CA GLY A 19 -4.58 -6.30 -14.20
C GLY A 19 -5.02 -5.21 -13.24
N THR A 20 -6.11 -5.47 -12.51
CA THR A 20 -6.66 -4.52 -11.54
C THR A 20 -6.44 -5.04 -10.12
N LEU A 21 -5.82 -4.23 -9.26
CA LEU A 21 -5.69 -4.47 -7.83
C LEU A 21 -6.85 -3.80 -7.10
N GLY A 22 -7.67 -4.59 -6.41
CA GLY A 22 -8.65 -4.09 -5.43
C GLY A 22 -8.00 -3.87 -4.07
N VAL A 23 -8.37 -2.79 -3.39
CA VAL A 23 -7.85 -2.44 -2.06
C VAL A 23 -9.01 -2.02 -1.16
N ASP A 24 -9.12 -2.70 -0.03
CA ASP A 24 -9.96 -2.30 1.10
C ASP A 24 -9.07 -2.18 2.34
N ALA A 25 -8.98 -0.97 2.91
CA ALA A 25 -8.11 -0.69 4.03
C ALA A 25 -8.86 0.07 5.13
N ARG A 26 -8.77 -0.43 6.35
CA ARG A 26 -9.38 0.18 7.53
C ARG A 26 -8.31 0.58 8.54
N PHE A 27 -8.32 1.86 8.91
CA PHE A 27 -7.39 2.43 9.87
C PHE A 27 -8.08 2.68 11.21
N VAL A 28 -7.42 2.30 12.31
CA VAL A 28 -7.80 2.65 13.68
C VAL A 28 -6.56 3.22 14.34
N LEU A 29 -6.45 4.55 14.38
CA LEU A 29 -5.22 5.25 14.77
C LEU A 29 -5.45 6.15 15.99
N SER A 30 -4.37 6.42 16.73
CA SER A 30 -4.34 7.42 17.80
C SER A 30 -4.54 8.86 17.29
N ASP A 31 -4.98 9.76 18.16
CA ASP A 31 -5.26 11.15 17.79
C ASP A 31 -4.04 11.87 17.19
N GLY A 32 -4.27 12.50 16.04
CA GLY A 32 -3.23 13.23 15.31
C GLY A 32 -2.21 12.36 14.57
N ALA A 33 -2.43 11.04 14.52
CA ALA A 33 -1.68 10.13 13.66
C ALA A 33 -2.05 10.30 12.19
N LEU A 34 -1.05 10.18 11.31
CA LEU A 34 -1.24 10.09 9.87
C LEU A 34 -0.69 8.76 9.37
N CYS A 35 -1.41 8.08 8.50
CA CYS A 35 -0.98 6.80 7.93
C CYS A 35 -1.50 6.63 6.50
N LYS A 36 -0.65 6.10 5.62
CA LYS A 36 -0.91 5.81 4.22
C LYS A 36 -0.41 4.43 3.85
N LEU A 37 -1.18 3.74 3.03
CA LEU A 37 -0.75 2.56 2.29
C LEU A 37 -0.37 3.00 0.89
N CYS A 38 0.87 2.74 0.47
CA CYS A 38 1.38 3.15 -0.82
C CYS A 38 1.84 1.94 -1.63
N LEU A 39 1.61 1.98 -2.94
CA LEU A 39 2.23 1.09 -3.92
C LEU A 39 3.38 1.82 -4.58
N VAL A 40 4.54 1.16 -4.67
CA VAL A 40 5.71 1.64 -5.40
C VAL A 40 5.95 0.71 -6.56
N ASP A 41 5.94 1.24 -7.77
CA ASP A 41 6.43 0.52 -8.96
C ASP A 41 7.97 0.51 -8.92
N LYS A 42 8.59 -0.68 -8.84
CA LYS A 42 10.05 -0.79 -8.71
C LYS A 42 10.77 -0.46 -10.03
N GLY A 43 10.11 -0.59 -11.18
CA GLY A 43 10.69 -0.28 -12.49
C GLY A 43 10.68 1.22 -12.80
N THR A 44 9.58 1.91 -12.48
CA THR A 44 9.41 3.35 -12.78
C THR A 44 9.66 4.25 -11.57
N GLN A 45 9.74 3.70 -10.36
CA GLN A 45 9.79 4.44 -9.08
C GLN A 45 8.55 5.30 -8.82
N ALA A 46 7.47 5.12 -9.58
CA ALA A 46 6.21 5.81 -9.36
C ALA A 46 5.57 5.36 -8.03
N VAL A 47 5.01 6.32 -7.29
CA VAL A 47 4.33 6.06 -6.02
C VAL A 47 2.84 6.38 -6.15
N THR A 48 2.00 5.40 -5.83
CA THR A 48 0.54 5.54 -5.81
C THR A 48 0.05 5.36 -4.37
N THR A 49 -0.74 6.31 -3.86
CA THR A 49 -1.42 6.13 -2.57
C THR A 49 -2.64 5.23 -2.77
N LEU A 50 -2.61 4.04 -2.18
CA LEU A 50 -3.70 3.07 -2.23
C LEU A 50 -4.79 3.38 -1.20
N ALA A 51 -4.39 3.80 0.00
CA ALA A 51 -5.31 4.15 1.07
C ALA A 51 -4.68 5.21 1.99
N GLU A 52 -5.50 6.09 2.56
CA GLU A 52 -5.06 7.14 3.49
C GLU A 52 -6.09 7.32 4.63
N ALA A 53 -5.60 7.35 5.86
CA ALA A 53 -6.47 7.51 7.03
C ALA A 53 -7.27 8.83 6.95
N GLY A 54 -8.59 8.74 7.17
CA GLY A 54 -9.48 9.91 7.12
C GLY A 54 -9.79 10.42 5.71
N ARG A 55 -9.42 9.69 4.66
CA ARG A 55 -9.73 10.04 3.27
C ARG A 55 -10.39 8.88 2.53
N THR A 56 -11.34 9.23 1.66
CA THR A 56 -11.89 8.29 0.68
C THR A 56 -11.03 8.35 -0.59
N LEU A 57 -10.51 7.20 -0.99
CA LEU A 57 -9.74 7.03 -2.23
C LEU A 57 -10.40 5.97 -3.11
N PRO A 58 -10.04 5.86 -4.40
CA PRO A 58 -10.45 4.74 -5.23
C PRO A 58 -10.07 3.40 -4.58
N THR A 59 -10.90 2.39 -4.76
CA THR A 59 -10.65 1.02 -4.24
C THR A 59 -10.09 0.08 -5.30
N SER A 60 -9.88 0.56 -6.54
CA SER A 60 -9.39 -0.25 -7.66
C SER A 60 -8.31 0.50 -8.43
N PHE A 61 -7.19 -0.17 -8.71
CA PHE A 61 -6.00 0.41 -9.33
C PHE A 61 -5.55 -0.47 -10.51
N ALA A 62 -5.44 0.14 -11.70
CA ALA A 62 -4.88 -0.55 -12.86
C ALA A 62 -3.35 -0.65 -12.74
N LEU A 63 -2.83 -1.85 -12.91
CA LEU A 63 -1.40 -2.18 -12.84
C LEU A 63 -0.93 -2.76 -14.16
N SER A 64 0.28 -2.39 -14.57
CA SER A 64 0.99 -3.05 -15.66
C SER A 64 1.70 -4.31 -15.16
N ALA A 65 2.19 -5.15 -16.06
CA ALA A 65 3.13 -6.19 -15.67
C ALA A 65 4.40 -5.55 -15.07
N GLY A 66 4.91 -6.10 -13.97
CA GLY A 66 6.05 -5.51 -13.27
C GLY A 66 6.21 -5.96 -11.82
N SER A 67 7.21 -5.39 -11.17
CA SER A 67 7.51 -5.63 -9.75
C SER A 67 7.07 -4.42 -8.92
N TYR A 68 6.38 -4.66 -7.83
CA TYR A 68 5.83 -3.63 -6.96
C TYR A 68 6.22 -3.86 -5.50
N ALA A 69 6.23 -2.80 -4.71
CA ALA A 69 6.33 -2.87 -3.26
C ALA A 69 5.15 -2.13 -2.61
N ILE A 70 4.44 -2.79 -1.70
CA ILE A 70 3.47 -2.12 -0.84
C ILE A 70 4.18 -1.67 0.43
N LYS A 71 4.04 -0.39 0.74
CA LYS A 71 4.67 0.27 1.90
C LYS A 71 3.61 0.91 2.77
N LEU A 72 3.88 0.92 4.08
CA LEU A 72 3.07 1.65 5.06
C LEU A 72 3.88 2.84 5.55
N VAL A 73 3.34 4.04 5.37
CA VAL A 73 4.02 5.30 5.68
C VAL A 73 3.16 6.12 6.63
N GLY A 74 3.71 6.54 7.77
CA GLY A 74 2.96 7.31 8.75
C GLY A 74 3.80 8.25 9.61
N TYR A 75 3.09 9.09 10.36
CA TYR A 75 3.66 10.07 11.29
C TYR A 75 2.90 10.02 12.61
N GLY A 76 3.61 9.78 13.71
CA GLY A 76 2.99 9.55 15.02
C GLY A 76 1.98 8.38 15.03
N ALA A 77 2.12 7.43 14.10
CA ALA A 77 1.15 6.35 13.88
C ALA A 77 1.23 5.30 14.99
N GLY A 78 0.47 5.50 16.05
CA GLY A 78 0.05 4.45 16.97
C GLY A 78 -1.32 3.91 16.58
N GLY A 79 -1.54 2.59 16.71
CA GLY A 79 -2.81 1.93 16.40
C GLY A 79 -2.66 0.70 15.50
N SER A 80 -3.71 0.41 14.73
CA SER A 80 -3.77 -0.74 13.83
C SER A 80 -4.33 -0.37 12.45
N ILE A 81 -3.91 -1.16 11.45
CA ILE A 81 -4.46 -1.14 10.10
C ILE A 81 -4.82 -2.57 9.72
N GLN A 82 -5.98 -2.73 9.09
CA GLN A 82 -6.36 -3.95 8.38
C GLN A 82 -6.36 -3.64 6.89
N VAL A 83 -5.73 -4.50 6.09
CA VAL A 83 -5.65 -4.35 4.63
C VAL A 83 -6.09 -5.66 3.99
N ASN A 84 -7.10 -5.58 3.13
CA ASN A 84 -7.53 -6.64 2.24
C ASN A 84 -7.16 -6.24 0.81
N LEU A 85 -6.47 -7.14 0.11
CA LEU A 85 -6.09 -6.94 -1.29
C LEU A 85 -6.82 -7.97 -2.15
N ASP A 86 -7.54 -7.51 -3.15
CA ASP A 86 -8.10 -8.36 -4.20
C ASP A 86 -7.12 -8.36 -5.38
N ALA A 87 -6.34 -9.43 -5.45
CA ALA A 87 -5.19 -9.54 -6.34
C ALA A 87 -5.62 -9.91 -7.77
N PRO A 88 -5.12 -9.23 -8.81
CA PRO A 88 -5.34 -9.69 -10.18
C PRO A 88 -4.64 -11.04 -10.40
N ALA A 89 -5.15 -11.81 -11.37
CA ALA A 89 -4.55 -13.07 -11.77
C ALA A 89 -3.06 -12.90 -12.09
N GLY A 90 -2.23 -13.77 -11.53
CA GLY A 90 -0.78 -13.74 -11.72
C GLY A 90 -0.02 -12.79 -10.79
N LEU A 91 -0.71 -12.01 -9.93
CA LEU A 91 -0.05 -11.32 -8.83
C LEU A 91 0.32 -12.32 -7.74
N HIS A 92 1.58 -12.34 -7.34
CA HIS A 92 2.05 -13.18 -6.24
C HIS A 92 3.07 -12.46 -5.38
N PRO A 93 3.07 -12.70 -4.05
CA PRO A 93 4.12 -12.19 -3.19
C PRO A 93 5.45 -12.86 -3.51
N VAL A 94 6.53 -12.09 -3.45
CA VAL A 94 7.89 -12.58 -3.60
C VAL A 94 8.72 -12.20 -2.37
N SER A 95 9.63 -13.08 -1.98
CA SER A 95 10.66 -12.76 -0.99
C SER A 95 11.77 -11.99 -1.68
N ASP A 96 12.25 -10.91 -1.04
CA ASP A 96 13.51 -10.28 -1.43
C ASP A 96 14.71 -11.16 -1.04
#